data_AF-A0A6I5NQK1-F1
#
_entry.id   AF-A0A6I5NQK1-F1
#
_cell.length_a   1.000
_cell.length_b   1.000
_cell.length_c   1.000
_cell.angle_alpha   90.00
_cell.angle_beta   90.00
_cell.angle_gamma   90.00
#
_symmetry.space_group_name_H-M   'P 1'
#
loop_
_entity.id
_entity.type
_entity.pdbx_description
1 polymer ?
#
loop_
_entity_poly.entity_id
_entity_poly.type
_entity_poly.pdbx_seq_one_letter_code
_entity_poly.pdbx_strand_id
1 'polypeptide(L)'
;MLADVLALHENSALSTLIELLTPFGIQQFDIDNWGAYSRQLDIQQHTIGKSNTQKIERKLLTLHTRIKYLARKTIGFSKSVLMHDTVIGLFIDRYELGWAI
;
A
#
# COMPACT_ATOMS: atom_id res chain seq x y z
N MET A 1 6.16 -8.87 5.30
CA MET A 1 6.63 -7.48 5.14
C MET A 1 6.78 -7.22 3.65
N LEU A 2 5.72 -6.75 2.98
CA LEU A 2 5.83 -6.24 1.62
C LEU A 2 6.51 -4.88 1.73
N ALA A 3 7.77 -4.83 1.31
CA ALA A 3 8.62 -3.66 1.46
C ALA A 3 8.11 -2.55 0.56
N ASP A 4 7.87 -1.38 1.15
CA ASP A 4 7.82 -0.12 0.42
C ASP A 4 9.21 0.09 -0.23
N VAL A 5 9.37 -0.33 -1.48
CA VAL A 5 10.52 0.09 -2.28
C VAL A 5 10.27 1.54 -2.67
N LEU A 6 10.49 2.46 -1.72
CA LEU A 6 10.55 3.91 -1.94
C LEU A 6 11.85 4.23 -2.66
N ALA A 7 11.96 3.79 -3.91
CA ALA A 7 13.08 4.08 -4.76
C ALA A 7 12.73 5.22 -5.73
N LEU A 8 13.78 5.87 -6.25
CA LEU A 8 13.62 6.83 -7.32
C LEU A 8 12.98 6.15 -8.53
N HIS A 9 12.21 6.90 -9.31
CA HIS A 9 11.50 6.43 -10.49
C HIS A 9 12.48 6.15 -11.66
N GLU A 10 13.32 5.13 -11.45
CA GLU A 10 14.39 4.68 -12.33
C GLU A 10 14.16 3.21 -12.73
N ASN A 11 14.65 2.82 -13.91
CA ASN A 11 14.50 1.45 -14.41
C ASN A 11 15.22 0.40 -13.52
N SER A 12 16.27 0.81 -12.81
CA SER A 12 17.02 -0.02 -11.85
C SER A 12 16.11 -0.47 -10.70
N ALA A 13 15.33 0.45 -10.15
CA ALA A 13 14.38 0.20 -9.09
C ALA A 13 13.25 -0.75 -9.52
N LEU A 14 12.75 -0.59 -10.75
CA LEU A 14 11.71 -1.46 -11.31
C LEU A 14 12.21 -2.91 -11.45
N SER A 15 13.47 -3.11 -11.88
CA SER A 15 14.07 -4.44 -11.96
C SER A 15 14.13 -5.13 -10.59
N THR A 16 14.63 -4.42 -9.57
CA THR A 16 14.69 -4.93 -8.20
C THR A 16 13.31 -5.26 -7.65
N LEU A 17 12.31 -4.43 -7.97
CA LEU A 17 10.93 -4.68 -7.56
C LEU A 17 10.39 -5.97 -8.18
N ILE A 18 10.60 -6.20 -9.47
CA ILE A 18 10.14 -7.42 -10.16
C ILE A 18 10.80 -8.67 -9.54
N GLU A 19 12.09 -8.63 -9.23
CA GLU A 19 12.80 -9.72 -8.56
C GLU A 19 12.20 -10.05 -7.19
N LEU A 20 11.90 -9.02 -6.40
CA LEU A 20 11.26 -9.18 -5.09
C LEU A 20 9.83 -9.74 -5.20
N LEU A 21 9.13 -9.42 -6.29
CA LEU A 21 7.75 -9.86 -6.53
C LEU A 21 7.66 -11.27 -7.15
N THR A 22 8.73 -11.75 -7.77
CA THR A 22 8.82 -13.08 -8.39
C THR A 22 8.41 -14.23 -7.44
N PRO A 23 8.89 -14.33 -6.19
CA PRO A 23 8.50 -15.42 -5.29
C PRO A 23 7.02 -15.39 -4.85
N PHE A 24 6.33 -14.26 -5.06
CA PHE A 24 4.91 -14.13 -4.71
C PHE A 24 3.98 -14.62 -5.82
N GLY A 25 4.50 -14.98 -7.00
CA GLY A 25 3.71 -15.52 -8.10
C GLY A 25 2.65 -14.56 -8.63
N ILE A 26 2.92 -13.25 -8.58
CA ILE A 26 1.98 -12.22 -9.06
C ILE A 26 1.88 -12.32 -10.58
N GLN A 27 0.66 -12.53 -11.08
CA GLN A 27 0.39 -12.73 -12.50
C GLN A 27 -0.09 -11.47 -13.22
N GLN A 28 -0.55 -10.46 -12.47
CA GLN A 28 -1.16 -9.26 -13.03
C GLN A 28 -0.74 -8.02 -12.27
N PHE A 29 -0.31 -7.00 -13.02
CA PHE A 29 0.12 -5.71 -12.52
C PHE A 29 -0.82 -4.61 -13.01
N ASP A 30 -1.41 -3.85 -12.10
CA ASP A 30 -2.11 -2.62 -12.43
C ASP A 30 -1.10 -1.46 -12.44
N ILE A 31 -0.80 -0.92 -13.61
CA ILE A 31 0.27 0.06 -13.80
C ILE A 31 -0.23 1.35 -14.45
N ASP A 32 0.52 2.43 -14.26
CA ASP A 32 0.32 3.64 -15.03
C ASP A 32 0.94 3.51 -16.43
N ASN A 33 0.65 4.48 -17.32
CA ASN A 33 1.14 4.47 -18.69
C ASN A 33 2.60 4.97 -18.79
N TRP A 34 3.48 4.56 -17.88
CA TRP A 34 4.90 4.86 -17.95
C TRP A 34 5.63 3.86 -18.85
N GLY A 35 6.36 4.38 -19.83
CA GLY A 35 7.01 3.58 -20.88
C GLY A 35 8.09 2.61 -20.40
N ALA A 36 8.54 2.66 -19.13
CA ALA A 36 9.46 1.67 -18.57
C ALA A 36 8.77 0.33 -18.32
N TYR A 37 7.51 0.34 -17.87
CA TYR A 37 6.75 -0.88 -17.62
C TYR A 37 6.49 -1.66 -18.91
N SER A 38 6.14 -1.00 -20.00
CA SER A 38 5.93 -1.65 -21.30
C SER A 38 7.19 -2.30 -21.88
N ARG A 39 8.39 -1.97 -21.37
CA ARG A 39 9.66 -2.58 -21.78
C ARG A 39 10.04 -3.79 -20.94
N GLN A 40 9.58 -3.87 -19.69
CA GLN A 40 9.98 -4.91 -18.74
C GLN A 40 8.85 -5.91 -18.41
N LEU A 41 7.59 -5.53 -18.61
CA LEU A 41 6.42 -6.36 -18.36
C LEU A 41 5.72 -6.71 -19.68
N ASP A 42 5.35 -7.98 -19.83
CA ASP A 42 4.57 -8.42 -21.00
C ASP A 42 3.16 -7.81 -20.97
N ILE A 43 2.60 -7.50 -22.15
CA ILE A 43 1.28 -6.86 -22.32
C ILE A 43 0.17 -7.71 -21.68
N GLN A 44 0.34 -9.04 -21.63
CA GLN A 44 -0.59 -9.95 -20.96
C GLN A 44 -0.52 -9.88 -19.44
N GLN A 45 0.61 -9.41 -18.88
CA GLN A 45 0.87 -9.38 -17.44
C GLN A 45 0.51 -8.04 -16.79
N HIS A 46 0.16 -7.02 -17.58
CA HIS A 46 -0.17 -5.71 -17.04
C HIS A 46 -1.44 -5.10 -17.61
N THR A 47 -2.21 -4.44 -16.75
CA THR A 47 -3.41 -3.70 -17.13
C THR A 47 -3.14 -2.21 -16.95
N ILE A 48 -3.20 -1.48 -18.06
CA ILE A 48 -3.07 -0.02 -18.05
C ILE A 48 -4.44 0.57 -17.72
N GLY A 49 -4.56 1.21 -16.56
CA GLY A 49 -5.82 1.80 -16.17
C GLY A 49 -5.77 2.50 -14.82
N LYS A 50 -6.47 3.62 -14.70
CA LYS A 50 -6.53 4.38 -13.44
C LYS A 50 -7.49 3.78 -12.42
N SER A 51 -8.42 2.91 -12.82
CA SER A 51 -9.51 2.48 -11.93
C SER A 51 -9.02 1.68 -10.73
N ASN A 52 -8.06 0.77 -10.90
CA ASN A 52 -7.52 -0.03 -9.81
C ASN A 52 -6.52 0.77 -8.97
N THR A 53 -5.64 1.55 -9.60
CA THR A 53 -4.72 2.47 -8.91
C THR A 53 -5.47 3.48 -8.05
N GLN A 54 -6.52 4.11 -8.59
CA GLN A 54 -7.37 5.05 -7.82
C GLN A 54 -8.10 4.40 -6.65
N LYS A 55 -8.48 3.12 -6.76
CA LYS A 55 -9.10 2.40 -5.63
C LYS A 55 -8.09 2.25 -4.49
N ILE A 56 -6.85 1.89 -4.80
CA ILE A 56 -5.76 1.76 -3.81
C ILE A 56 -5.45 3.13 -3.19
N GLU A 57 -5.28 4.17 -4.00
CA GLU A 57 -5.05 5.54 -3.54
C GLU A 57 -6.18 6.03 -2.61
N ARG A 58 -7.45 5.80 -2.97
CA ARG A 58 -8.60 6.17 -2.13
C ARG A 58 -8.63 5.42 -0.80
N LYS A 59 -8.28 4.13 -0.79
CA LYS A 59 -8.16 3.35 0.45
C LYS A 59 -7.07 3.94 1.35
N LEU A 60 -5.88 4.17 0.82
CA LEU A 60 -4.76 4.75 1.56
C LEU A 60 -5.09 6.16 2.09
N LEU A 61 -5.74 7.00 1.28
CA LEU A 61 -6.19 8.33 1.71
C LEU A 61 -7.18 8.27 2.87
N THR A 62 -8.11 7.30 2.83
CA THR A 62 -9.10 7.08 3.88
C THR A 62 -8.42 6.61 5.17
N LEU A 63 -7.50 5.65 5.07
CA LEU A 63 -6.70 5.16 6.20
C LEU A 63 -5.87 6.29 6.83
N HIS A 64 -5.13 7.06 6.02
CA HIS A 64 -4.33 8.18 6.50
C HIS A 64 -5.18 9.23 7.22
N THR A 65 -6.36 9.54 6.65
CA THR A 65 -7.32 10.46 7.28
C THR A 65 -7.78 9.92 8.64
N ARG A 66 -8.13 8.64 8.74
CA ARG A 66 -8.57 8.00 9.99
C ARG A 66 -7.47 7.97 11.05
N ILE A 67 -6.25 7.61 10.68
CA ILE A 67 -5.08 7.66 11.58
C ILE A 67 -4.83 9.09 12.07
N LYS A 68 -4.92 10.09 11.18
CA LYS A 68 -4.79 11.50 11.56
C LYS A 68 -5.85 11.93 12.60
N TYR A 69 -7.08 11.44 12.48
CA TYR A 69 -8.11 11.68 13.49
C TYR A 69 -7.81 10.95 14.81
N LEU A 70 -7.33 9.70 14.76
CA LEU A 70 -6.94 8.92 15.95
C LEU A 70 -5.78 9.60 16.71
N ALA A 71 -4.82 10.16 15.98
CA ALA A 71 -3.66 10.85 16.54
C ALA A 71 -4.00 12.25 17.09
N ARG A 72 -5.23 12.75 16.90
CA ARG A 72 -5.62 14.08 17.38
C ARG A 72 -5.78 14.05 18.91
N LYS A 73 -4.95 14.83 19.61
CA LYS A 73 -4.97 14.99 21.08
C LYS A 73 -6.29 15.61 21.55
N THR A 74 -7.29 14.77 21.79
CA THR A 74 -8.60 15.12 22.34
C THR A 74 -8.78 14.45 23.71
N ILE A 75 -9.94 14.61 24.36
CA ILE A 75 -10.21 14.14 25.73
C ILE A 75 -9.98 12.63 25.91
N GLY A 76 -10.14 11.83 24.85
CA GLY A 76 -9.88 10.38 24.86
C GLY A 76 -8.44 9.97 24.51
N PHE A 77 -7.50 10.92 24.34
CA PHE A 77 -6.14 10.62 23.90
C PHE A 77 -5.29 10.09 25.06
N SER A 78 -4.93 8.81 25.00
CA SER A 78 -4.01 8.20 25.97
C SER A 78 -2.60 8.78 25.84
N LYS A 79 -1.84 8.85 26.94
CA LYS A 79 -0.41 9.18 26.92
C LYS A 79 0.49 7.95 26.73
N SER A 80 -0.07 6.76 26.85
CA SER A 80 0.69 5.51 26.73
C SER A 80 0.90 5.13 25.27
N VAL A 81 2.16 4.97 24.87
CA VAL A 81 2.55 4.49 23.53
C VAL A 81 1.99 3.09 23.28
N LEU A 82 2.07 2.19 24.27
CA LEU A 82 1.52 0.83 24.17
C LEU A 82 0.02 0.83 23.84
N MET A 83 -0.76 1.74 24.43
CA MET A 83 -2.19 1.87 24.13
C MET A 83 -2.42 2.35 22.70
N HIS A 84 -1.61 3.30 22.21
CA HIS A 84 -1.71 3.76 20.83
C HIS A 84 -1.37 2.67 19.84
N ASP A 85 -0.26 1.95 20.04
CA ASP A 85 0.16 0.86 19.16
C ASP A 85 -0.90 -0.25 19.12
N THR A 86 -1.46 -0.60 20.28
CA THR A 86 -2.54 -1.61 20.38
C THR A 86 -3.81 -1.15 19.65
N VAL A 87 -4.24 0.10 19.86
CA VAL A 87 -5.45 0.63 19.22
C VAL A 87 -5.25 0.77 17.70
N ILE A 88 -4.07 1.19 17.25
CA ILE A 88 -3.75 1.25 15.81
C ILE A 88 -3.75 -0.15 15.20
N GLY A 89 -3.14 -1.14 15.86
CA GLY A 89 -3.17 -2.54 15.43
C GLY A 89 -4.59 -3.07 15.29
N LEU A 90 -5.39 -2.96 16.35
CA LEU A 90 -6.80 -3.37 16.34
C LEU A 90 -7.63 -2.63 15.27
N PHE A 91 -7.31 -1.37 15.02
CA PHE A 91 -7.97 -0.57 13.99
C PHE A 91 -7.68 -1.11 12.58
N ILE A 92 -6.40 -1.38 12.28
CA ILE A 92 -5.97 -1.93 10.98
C ILE A 92 -6.57 -3.32 10.79
N ASP A 93 -6.48 -4.19 11.80
CA ASP A 93 -7.02 -5.54 11.76
C ASP A 93 -8.53 -5.54 11.45
N ARG A 94 -9.28 -4.67 12.14
CA ARG A 94 -10.73 -4.58 11.97
C ARG A 94 -11.16 -3.96 10.64
N TYR A 95 -10.54 -2.84 10.23
CA TYR A 95 -11.07 -2.02 9.13
C TYR A 95 -10.38 -2.23 7.79
N GLU A 96 -9.12 -2.69 7.78
CA GLU A 96 -8.36 -2.89 6.55
C GLU A 96 -8.22 -4.37 6.19
N LEU A 97 -7.99 -5.24 7.18
CA LEU A 97 -7.78 -6.68 6.96
C LEU A 97 -9.05 -7.53 7.15
N GLY A 98 -10.07 -6.98 7.81
CA GLY A 98 -11.32 -7.70 8.11
C GLY A 98 -11.13 -8.86 9.08
N TRP A 99 -10.01 -8.87 9.81
CA TRP A 99 -9.72 -9.84 10.86
C TRP A 99 -10.41 -9.35 12.14
N ALA A 100 -11.73 -9.49 12.18
CA ALA A 100 -12.47 -9.26 13.41
C ALA A 100 -12.19 -10.43 14.36
N ILE A 101 -11.61 -10.12 15.53
CA ILE A 101 -11.70 -10.95 16.74
C ILE A 101 -13.10 -10.77 17.34
#